data_AF-A0A7V6P8S1-F1
#
_entry.id   AF-A0A7V6P8S1-F1
#
_cell.length_a   1.000
_cell.length_b   1.000
_cell.length_c   1.000
_cell.angle_alpha   90.00
_cell.angle_beta   90.00
_cell.angle_gamma   90.00
#
_symmetry.space_group_name_H-M   'P 1'
#
loop_
_entity.id
_entity.type
_entity.pdbx_description
1 polymer ?
#
loop_
_entity_poly.entity_id
_entity_poly.type
_entity_poly.pdbx_seq_one_letter_code
_entity_poly.pdbx_strand_id
1 'polypeptide(L)' 'MKDCKAWIAGVSGTKLTEDEIAFFRDERPWGFILFARNVESLEQVSELTAHMRDLTGRDQTPVFIDQ' A
#
# COMPACT_ATOMS: atom_id res chain seq x y z
N MET A 1 11.98 -4.76 -15.83
CA MET A 1 11.12 -4.10 -14.83
C MET A 1 9.89 -4.97 -14.68
N LYS A 2 9.53 -5.44 -13.48
CA LYS A 2 8.19 -6.04 -13.33
C LYS A 2 7.19 -4.90 -13.47
N ASP A 3 6.43 -4.91 -14.55
CA ASP A 3 5.50 -3.84 -14.90
C ASP A 3 4.52 -3.60 -13.75
N CYS A 4 4.43 -2.35 -13.30
CA CYS A 4 3.38 -1.87 -12.41
C CYS A 4 2.34 -1.12 -13.25
N LYS A 5 1.07 -1.24 -12.87
CA LYS A 5 -0.02 -0.52 -13.54
C LYS A 5 0.01 0.96 -13.13
N ALA A 6 -0.38 1.85 -14.03
CA ALA A 6 -0.28 3.30 -13.87
C ALA A 6 -1.41 3.90 -13.03
N TRP A 7 -1.50 3.51 -11.76
CA TRP A 7 -2.47 4.05 -10.80
C TRP A 7 -1.97 3.96 -9.36
N ILE A 8 -2.57 4.75 -8.47
CA ILE A 8 -2.27 4.79 -7.03
C ILE A 8 -3.46 4.22 -6.27
N ALA A 9 -3.19 3.28 -5.37
CA ALA A 9 -4.22 2.60 -4.58
C ALA A 9 -4.39 3.21 -3.19
N GLY A 10 -5.63 3.28 -2.70
CA GLY A 10 -5.91 3.47 -1.28
C GLY A 10 -6.20 2.13 -0.62
N VAL A 11 -6.10 2.08 0.71
CA VAL A 11 -6.47 0.89 1.50
C VAL A 11 -7.65 1.20 2.43
N SER A 12 -8.42 0.17 2.75
CA SER A 12 -9.70 0.31 3.44
C SER A 12 -9.56 0.76 4.91
N GLY A 13 -8.50 0.32 5.60
CA GLY A 13 -8.31 0.60 7.02
C GLY A 13 -6.85 0.63 7.46
N THR A 14 -6.59 0.30 8.72
CA THR A 14 -5.24 0.33 9.34
C THR A 14 -4.43 -0.94 9.07
N LYS A 15 -5.05 -1.97 8.50
CA LYS A 15 -4.42 -3.24 8.11
C LYS A 15 -4.97 -3.69 6.76
N LEU A 16 -4.17 -4.43 6.02
CA LEU A 16 -4.62 -5.06 4.78
C LEU A 16 -5.43 -6.31 5.10
N THR A 17 -6.55 -6.44 4.42
CA THR A 17 -7.35 -7.67 4.39
C THR A 17 -6.72 -8.70 3.43
N GLU A 18 -7.12 -9.97 3.56
CA GLU A 18 -6.66 -11.02 2.65
C GLU A 18 -7.05 -10.72 1.19
N ASP A 19 -8.25 -10.18 0.98
CA ASP A 19 -8.74 -9.79 -0.34
C ASP A 19 -7.91 -8.64 -0.94
N GLU A 20 -7.59 -7.62 -0.15
CA GLU A 20 -6.71 -6.53 -0.58
C GLU A 20 -5.31 -7.04 -0.92
N ILE A 21 -4.76 -7.96 -0.12
CA ILE A 21 -3.46 -8.58 -0.37
C ILE A 21 -3.47 -9.32 -1.72
N ALA A 22 -4.48 -10.16 -1.96
CA ALA A 22 -4.62 -10.89 -3.22
C ALA A 22 -4.76 -9.94 -4.41
N PHE A 23 -5.62 -8.93 -4.27
CA PHE A 23 -5.88 -7.93 -5.29
C PHE A 23 -4.62 -7.12 -5.65
N PHE A 24 -3.89 -6.57 -4.67
CA PHE A 24 -2.71 -5.75 -4.94
C PHE A 24 -1.53 -6.56 -5.49
N ARG A 25 -1.41 -7.85 -5.15
CA ARG A 25 -0.41 -8.75 -5.75
C ARG A 25 -0.66 -8.98 -7.23
N ASP A 26 -1.91 -9.11 -7.65
CA ASP A 26 -2.27 -9.29 -9.06
C ASP A 26 -2.17 -7.97 -9.84
N GLU A 27 -2.78 -6.92 -9.27
CA GLU A 27 -2.92 -5.63 -9.94
C GLU A 27 -1.64 -4.80 -9.96
N ARG A 28 -0.76 -4.93 -8.96
CA ARG A 28 0.55 -4.24 -8.87
C ARG A 28 0.44 -2.73 -9.17
N PRO A 29 -0.25 -1.95 -8.29
CA PRO A 29 -0.33 -0.50 -8.46
C PRO A 29 1.05 0.15 -8.48
N TRP A 30 1.14 1.36 -9.04
CA TRP A 30 2.40 2.10 -9.04
C TRP A 30 2.81 2.53 -7.63
N GLY A 31 1.85 2.81 -6.76
CA GLY A 31 2.06 3.16 -5.36
C GLY A 31 0.76 3.17 -4.56
N PHE A 32 0.86 3.59 -3.30
CA PHE A 32 -0.27 3.68 -2.38
C PHE A 32 -0.45 5.10 -1.84
N ILE A 33 -1.64 5.44 -1.38
CA ILE A 33 -1.94 6.70 -0.67
C ILE A 33 -2.69 6.41 0.63
N LEU A 34 -2.23 7.02 1.72
CA LEU A 34 -2.85 6.95 3.04
C LEU A 34 -3.82 8.10 3.24
N PHE A 35 -4.89 7.83 3.98
CA PHE A 35 -5.86 8.81 4.49
C PHE A 35 -5.94 8.74 6.01
N ALA A 36 -6.64 9.69 6.63
CA ALA A 36 -6.84 9.73 8.08
C ALA A 36 -7.34 8.39 8.68
N ARG A 37 -8.20 7.64 7.97
CA ARG A 37 -8.71 6.32 8.39
C ARG A 37 -7.65 5.21 8.44
N ASN A 38 -6.47 5.43 7.87
CA ASN A 38 -5.40 4.45 7.78
C ASN A 38 -4.32 4.65 8.87
N VAL A 39 -4.49 5.65 9.74
CA VAL A 39 -3.49 6.09 10.72
C VAL A 39 -4.04 5.93 12.13
N GLU A 40 -3.44 5.03 12.90
CA GLU A 40 -3.77 4.77 14.31
C GLU A 40 -2.57 5.06 15.23
N SER A 41 -1.37 4.61 14.86
CA SER A 41 -0.13 4.86 15.57
C SER A 41 1.08 4.84 14.62
N LEU A 42 2.22 5.37 15.07
CA LEU A 42 3.46 5.35 14.27
C LEU A 42 3.90 3.91 13.94
N GLU A 43 3.80 3.00 14.91
CA GLU A 43 4.13 1.59 14.73
C GLU A 43 3.21 0.93 13.71
N GLN A 44 1.90 1.13 13.83
CA GLN A 44 0.91 0.60 12.89
C GLN A 44 1.13 1.12 11.47
N VAL A 45 1.41 2.41 11.28
CA VAL A 45 1.68 2.98 9.95
C VAL A 45 2.98 2.41 9.38
N SER A 46 4.02 2.24 10.20
CA SER A 46 5.27 1.60 9.79
C SER A 46 5.03 0.19 9.27
N GLU A 47 4.26 -0.62 10.00
CA GLU A 47 3.89 -1.98 9.59
C GLU A 47 3.05 -2.00 8.31
N LEU A 48 2.02 -1.15 8.22
CA LEU A 48 1.14 -1.07 7.05
C LEU A 48 1.92 -0.70 5.79
N THR A 49 2.80 0.31 5.89
CA THR A 49 3.61 0.76 4.75
C THR A 49 4.69 -0.23 4.33
N ALA A 50 5.28 -0.97 5.28
CA ALA A 50 6.18 -2.08 4.97
C ALA A 50 5.42 -3.19 4.22
N HIS A 51 4.25 -3.60 4.72
CA HIS A 51 3.44 -4.64 4.09
C HIS A 51 3.03 -4.25 2.66
N MET A 52 2.58 -3.01 2.43
CA MET A 52 2.23 -2.52 1.09
C MET A 52 3.41 -2.55 0.10
N ARG A 53 4.63 -2.24 0.54
CA ARG A 53 5.84 -2.29 -0.30
C ARG A 53 6.20 -3.72 -0.68
N ASP A 54 6.05 -4.66 0.23
CA ASP A 54 6.32 -6.08 -0.02
C ASP A 54 5.37 -6.69 -1.05
N LEU A 55 4.12 -6.22 -1.13
CA LEU A 55 3.12 -6.76 -2.06
C LEU A 55 3.45 -6.53 -3.54
N THR A 56 4.09 -5.41 -3.88
CA THR A 56 4.36 -5.06 -5.28
C THR A 56 5.64 -5.72 -5.81
N GLY A 57 6.48 -6.28 -4.92
CA GLY A 57 7.78 -6.86 -5.28
C GLY A 57 8.74 -5.85 -5.92
N ARG A 58 8.58 -4.56 -5.60
CA ARG A 58 9.43 -3.46 -6.09
C ARG A 58 10.18 -2.83 -4.93
N ASP A 59 11.50 -2.71 -5.08
CA ASP A 59 12.40 -2.08 -4.10
C ASP A 59 11.94 -0.67 -3.70
N GLN A 60 11.30 0.06 -4.62
CA GLN A 60 10.79 1.41 -4.39
C GLN A 60 9.33 1.56 -4.80
N THR A 61 8.42 1.17 -3.90
CA THR A 61 6.99 1.48 -4.01
C THR A 61 6.68 2.75 -3.22
N PRO A 62 6.29 3.86 -3.87
CA PRO A 62 5.95 5.08 -3.16
C PRO A 62 4.67 4.90 -2.33
N VAL A 63 4.64 5.57 -1.17
CA VAL A 63 3.46 5.72 -0.32
C VAL A 63 3.27 7.22 -0.09
N PHE A 64 2.12 7.73 -0.49
CA PHE A 64 1.75 9.15 -0.41
C PHE A 64 0.84 9.42 0.78
N ILE A 65 0.79 10.68 1.20
CA ILE A 65 -0.17 11.22 2.16
C ILE A 65 -0.27 12.73 1.92
N ASP A 66 -1.46 13.29 2.03
CA ASP A 66 -1.65 14.74 2.08
C ASP A 66 -1.56 15.19 3.54
N GLN A 67 -0.50 15.92 3.89
CA GLN A 67 -0.28 16.50 5.23
C GLN A 67 -0.69 17.98 5.29
#